data_AF-A0A1J5CAX6-F1
#
_entry.id   AF-A0A1J5CAX6-F1
#
_cell.length_a   1.000
_cell.length_b   1.000
_cell.length_c   1.000
_cell.angle_alpha   90.00
_cell.angle_beta   90.00
_cell.angle_gamma   90.00
#
_symmetry.space_group_name_H-M   'P 1'
#
loop_
_entity.id
_entity.type
_entity.pdbx_description
1 polymer ?
#
loop_
_entity_poly.entity_id
_entity_poly.type
_entity_poly.pdbx_seq_one_letter_code
_entity_poly.pdbx_strand_id
1 'polypeptide(L)'
;MNTKLTLRLDERLIARAKDYAAVHGSSVSQMVANYFAALTQKADANAKATKPDNAAGDVGPVTRRLTGILKAQPGQPQVNVDDYRAYLERKYLGSEGKNTPPAKR
;
A
#
# COMPACT_ATOMS: atom_id res chain seq x y z
N MET A 1 6.14 -16.72 27.53
CA MET A 1 7.13 -17.81 27.46
C MET A 1 8.01 -17.55 26.24
N ASN A 2 9.34 -17.61 26.38
CA ASN A 2 10.24 -17.51 25.22
C ASN A 2 10.69 -18.92 24.81
N THR A 3 10.43 -19.29 23.56
CA THR A 3 10.88 -20.54 22.95
C THR A 3 12.02 -20.25 21.96
N LYS A 4 12.96 -21.19 21.82
CA LYS A 4 14.10 -21.04 20.92
C LYS A 4 13.87 -21.84 19.64
N LEU A 5 14.01 -21.17 18.50
CA LEU A 5 14.08 -21.80 17.18
C LEU A 5 15.55 -21.93 16.77
N THR A 6 15.96 -23.12 16.33
CA THR A 6 17.32 -23.36 15.80
C THR A 6 17.21 -23.81 14.34
N LEU A 7 17.91 -23.13 13.45
CA LEU A 7 17.91 -23.38 12.01
C LEU A 7 19.29 -23.88 11.58
N ARG A 8 19.33 -24.87 10.68
CA ARG A 8 20.58 -25.30 10.02
C ARG A 8 20.68 -24.58 8.69
N LEU A 9 21.72 -23.76 8.55
CA LEU A 9 21.96 -22.88 7.41
C LEU A 9 23.45 -22.88 7.10
N ASP A 10 23.80 -22.58 5.85
CA ASP A 10 25.19 -22.41 5.44
C ASP A 10 25.87 -21.25 6.20
N GLU A 11 27.14 -21.42 6.57
CA GLU A 11 27.88 -20.42 7.35
C GLU A 11 27.99 -19.07 6.63
N ARG A 12 28.18 -19.07 5.30
CA ARG A 12 28.27 -17.83 4.51
C ARG A 12 26.93 -17.11 4.47
N LEU A 13 25.82 -17.85 4.56
CA LEU A 13 24.50 -17.25 4.67
C LEU A 13 24.28 -16.62 6.05
N ILE A 14 24.73 -17.29 7.13
CA ILE A 14 24.66 -16.75 8.50
C ILE A 14 25.47 -15.45 8.60
N ALA A 15 26.68 -15.41 8.04
CA ALA A 15 27.52 -14.21 8.03
C ALA A 15 26.83 -13.03 7.33
N ARG A 16 26.36 -13.24 6.09
CA ARG A 16 25.65 -12.20 5.32
C ARG A 16 24.40 -11.71 6.03
N ALA A 17 23.65 -12.59 6.69
CA ALA A 17 22.46 -12.21 7.46
C ALA A 17 22.81 -11.33 8.67
N LYS A 18 23.91 -11.64 9.37
CA LYS A 18 24.38 -10.81 10.50
C LYS A 18 24.87 -9.44 10.04
N ASP A 19 25.63 -9.37 8.95
CA ASP A 19 26.10 -8.11 8.38
C ASP A 19 24.94 -7.22 7.97
N TYR A 20 23.96 -7.80 7.25
CA TYR A 20 22.74 -7.09 6.88
C TYR A 20 22.00 -6.58 8.12
N ALA A 21 21.79 -7.44 9.13
CA ALA A 21 21.11 -7.04 10.35
C ALA A 21 21.84 -5.90 11.08
N ALA A 22 23.18 -5.93 11.14
CA ALA A 22 23.99 -4.89 11.76
C ALA A 22 23.86 -3.53 11.04
N VAL A 23 23.92 -3.52 9.71
CA VAL A 23 23.73 -2.31 8.89
C VAL A 23 22.34 -1.69 9.13
N HIS A 24 21.33 -2.54 9.37
CA HIS A 24 19.96 -2.11 9.62
C HIS A 24 19.64 -1.92 11.12
N GLY A 25 20.63 -1.95 12.01
CA GLY A 25 20.43 -1.73 13.46
C GLY A 25 19.54 -2.79 14.13
N SER A 26 19.57 -4.02 13.62
CA SER A 26 18.71 -5.13 14.06
C SER A 26 19.51 -6.41 14.35
N SER A 27 18.82 -7.46 14.78
CA SER A 27 19.40 -8.80 14.94
C SER A 27 18.76 -9.78 13.96
N VAL A 28 19.49 -10.85 13.60
CA VAL A 28 18.95 -11.91 12.74
C VAL A 28 17.68 -12.52 13.36
N SER A 29 17.67 -12.72 14.68
CA SER A 29 16.49 -13.22 15.41
C SER A 29 15.29 -12.29 15.26
N GLN A 30 15.50 -10.97 15.37
CA GLN A 30 14.44 -9.97 15.19
C GLN A 30 13.93 -9.96 13.75
N MET A 31 14.82 -10.06 12.77
CA MET A 31 14.47 -10.09 11.36
C MET A 31 13.59 -11.30 11.03
N VAL A 32 13.95 -12.48 11.55
CA VAL A 32 13.19 -13.72 11.36
C VAL A 32 11.85 -13.65 12.10
N ALA A 33 11.81 -13.10 13.32
CA ALA A 33 10.56 -12.90 14.06
C ALA A 33 9.59 -11.99 13.30
N ASN A 34 10.09 -10.87 12.75
CA ASN A 34 9.30 -9.96 11.92
C ASN A 34 8.78 -10.64 10.66
N TYR A 35 9.60 -11.47 10.02
CA TYR A 35 9.19 -12.23 8.84
C TYR A 35 8.06 -13.21 9.16
N PHE A 36 8.18 -13.99 10.24
CA PHE A 36 7.11 -14.90 10.65
C PHE A 36 5.83 -14.16 11.03
N ALA A 37 5.93 -13.03 11.73
CA ALA A 37 4.78 -12.19 12.05
C ALA A 37 4.06 -11.68 10.79
N ALA A 38 4.80 -11.29 9.75
CA ALA A 38 4.23 -10.87 8.47
C ALA A 38 3.55 -12.02 7.72
N LEU A 39 4.13 -13.23 7.76
CA LEU A 39 3.52 -14.42 7.16
C LEU A 39 2.19 -14.80 7.83
N THR A 40 2.14 -14.78 9.16
CA THR A 40 0.93 -15.13 9.90
C THR A 40 -0.14 -14.06 9.77
N GLN A 41 0.22 -12.77 9.76
CA GLN A 41 -0.75 -11.69 9.50
C GLN A 41 -1.41 -11.82 8.13
N LYS A 42 -0.68 -12.26 7.11
CA LYS A 42 -1.25 -12.50 5.78
C LYS A 42 -2.18 -13.72 5.75
N ALA A 43 -1.84 -14.77 6.51
CA ALA A 43 -2.71 -15.94 6.66
C ALA A 43 -4.01 -15.58 7.41
N ASP A 44 -3.93 -14.77 8.47
CA ASP A 44 -5.07 -14.31 9.26
C ASP A 44 -5.95 -13.32 8.48
N ALA A 45 -5.34 -12.47 7.64
CA ALA A 45 -6.07 -11.58 6.74
C ALA A 45 -6.87 -12.36 5.67
N ASN A 46 -6.30 -13.44 5.13
CA ASN A 46 -7.01 -14.33 4.21
C ASN A 46 -8.09 -15.17 4.90
N ALA A 47 -7.91 -15.53 6.18
CA ALA A 47 -8.94 -16.22 6.97
C ALA A 47 -10.11 -15.29 7.39
N LYS A 48 -9.88 -13.97 7.47
CA LYS A 48 -10.91 -12.95 7.71
C LYS A 48 -11.54 -12.34 6.46
N ALA A 49 -11.11 -12.74 5.26
CA ALA A 49 -11.62 -12.22 3.99
C ALA A 49 -13.06 -12.70 3.64
N THR A 50 -13.74 -13.42 4.52
CA THR A 50 -15.15 -13.79 4.37
C THR A 50 -16.15 -12.74 4.87
N LYS A 51 -15.72 -11.51 5.18
CA LYS A 51 -16.66 -10.40 5.43
C LYS A 51 -16.59 -9.34 4.32
N PRO A 52 -17.58 -9.29 3.41
CA PRO A 52 -17.66 -8.26 2.39
C PRO A 52 -18.51 -7.10 2.92
N ASP A 53 -17.86 -6.04 3.36
CA ASP A 53 -18.52 -4.73 3.52
C ASP A 53 -17.46 -3.62 3.56
N ASN A 54 -17.15 -3.11 2.36
CA ASN A 54 -16.56 -1.80 2.06
C ASN A 54 -16.07 -0.95 3.25
N ALA A 55 -14.75 -0.88 3.44
CA ALA A 55 -13.95 0.37 3.53
C ALA A 55 -12.64 0.16 4.30
N ALA A 56 -11.53 0.53 3.66
CA ALA A 56 -10.22 0.81 4.29
C ALA A 56 -9.43 -0.36 4.89
N GLY A 57 -9.66 -1.61 4.46
CA GLY A 57 -8.76 -2.73 4.74
C GLY A 57 -7.82 -2.97 3.56
N ASP A 58 -6.51 -2.92 3.79
CA ASP A 58 -5.43 -3.31 2.86
C ASP A 58 -4.91 -2.24 1.87
N VAL A 59 -4.58 -1.05 2.39
CA VAL A 59 -3.67 -0.12 1.70
C VAL A 59 -2.23 -0.35 2.15
N GLY A 60 -1.33 -0.59 1.19
CA GLY A 60 0.10 -0.81 1.44
C GLY A 60 0.79 0.34 2.19
N PRO A 61 2.00 0.11 2.76
CA PRO A 61 2.64 1.05 3.70
C PRO A 61 2.91 2.44 3.12
N VAL A 62 3.20 2.53 1.81
CA VAL A 62 3.39 3.80 1.11
C VAL A 62 2.05 4.53 0.97
N THR A 63 1.02 3.84 0.49
CA THR A 63 -0.33 4.42 0.30
C THR A 63 -0.90 4.91 1.63
N ARG A 64 -0.69 4.16 2.72
CA ARG A 64 -1.12 4.55 4.07
C ARG A 64 -0.45 5.82 4.60
N ARG A 65 0.79 6.10 4.19
CA ARG A 65 1.47 7.37 4.52
C ARG A 65 0.90 8.55 3.76
N LEU A 66 0.34 8.30 2.57
CA LEU A 66 -0.20 9.32 1.68
C LEU A 66 -1.70 9.58 1.93
N THR A 67 -2.43 8.60 2.47
CA THR A 67 -3.85 8.76 2.84
C THR A 67 -4.01 9.86 3.89
N GLY A 68 -4.90 10.82 3.63
CA GLY A 68 -5.22 11.92 4.56
C GLY A 68 -4.35 13.17 4.42
N ILE A 69 -3.39 13.20 3.49
CA ILE A 69 -2.64 14.43 3.14
C ILE A 69 -3.52 15.39 2.34
N LEU A 70 -4.34 14.86 1.44
CA LEU A 70 -5.28 15.62 0.61
C LEU A 70 -6.55 15.94 1.41
N LYS A 71 -6.44 16.83 2.41
CA LYS A 71 -7.60 17.40 3.10
C LYS A 71 -8.10 18.60 2.32
N ALA A 72 -9.40 18.66 2.05
CA ALA A 72 -10.02 19.84 1.46
C ALA A 72 -9.85 21.03 2.41
N GLN A 73 -9.44 22.18 1.86
CA GLN A 73 -9.41 23.42 2.64
C GLN A 73 -10.83 23.93 2.89
N PRO A 74 -11.08 24.69 3.98
CA PRO A 74 -12.38 25.30 4.22
C PRO A 74 -12.80 26.16 3.02
N GLY A 75 -13.94 25.83 2.42
CA GLY A 75 -14.44 26.52 1.22
C GLY A 75 -14.08 25.88 -0.13
N GLN A 76 -13.31 24.79 -0.15
CA GLN A 76 -13.07 24.00 -1.37
C GLN A 76 -13.93 22.73 -1.41
N PRO A 77 -14.46 22.34 -2.59
CA PRO A 77 -15.17 21.08 -2.75
C PRO A 77 -14.29 19.89 -2.37
N GLN A 78 -14.85 18.94 -1.62
CA GLN A 78 -14.16 17.71 -1.30
C GLN A 78 -14.06 16.85 -2.57
N VAL A 79 -12.83 16.63 -3.05
CA VAL A 79 -12.58 15.79 -4.23
C VAL A 79 -13.01 14.36 -3.90
N ASN A 80 -13.91 13.83 -4.70
CA ASN A 80 -14.45 12.49 -4.56
C ASN A 80 -14.00 11.58 -5.73
N VAL A 81 -14.46 10.33 -5.70
CA VAL A 81 -14.12 9.33 -6.72
C VAL A 81 -14.72 9.68 -8.09
N ASP A 82 -15.89 10.33 -8.11
CA ASP A 82 -16.56 10.69 -9.35
C ASP A 82 -15.86 11.86 -10.06
N ASP A 83 -15.25 12.78 -9.32
CA ASP A 83 -14.36 13.81 -9.87
C ASP A 83 -13.16 13.19 -10.60
N TYR A 84 -12.58 12.14 -10.00
CA TYR A 84 -11.49 11.39 -10.62
C TYR A 84 -11.94 10.64 -11.87
N ARG A 85 -13.13 10.02 -11.85
CA ARG A 85 -13.71 9.35 -13.02
C ARG A 85 -13.97 10.32 -14.16
N ALA A 86 -14.59 11.47 -13.89
CA ALA A 86 -14.80 12.53 -14.88
C ALA A 86 -13.49 13.07 -15.44
N TYR A 87 -12.44 13.19 -14.62
CA TYR A 87 -11.10 13.52 -15.09
C TYR A 87 -10.53 12.45 -16.02
N LEU A 88 -10.64 11.17 -15.67
CA LEU A 88 -10.16 10.06 -16.51
C LEU A 88 -10.91 10.00 -17.85
N GLU A 89 -12.22 10.21 -17.84
CA GLU A 89 -13.03 10.32 -19.06
C GLU A 89 -12.56 11.49 -19.91
N ARG A 90 -12.33 12.68 -19.34
CA ARG A 90 -11.79 13.81 -20.11
C ARG A 90 -10.36 13.56 -20.61
N LYS A 91 -9.53 12.88 -19.84
CA LYS A 91 -8.12 12.64 -20.16
C LYS A 91 -7.94 11.57 -21.25
N TYR A 92 -8.75 10.51 -21.21
CA TYR A 92 -8.59 9.33 -22.06
C TYR A 92 -9.72 9.14 -23.07
N LEU A 93 -10.90 9.70 -22.81
CA LEU A 93 -12.07 9.71 -23.72
C LEU A 93 -12.39 11.13 -24.24
N GLY A 94 -11.60 12.15 -23.88
CA GLY A 94 -11.90 13.55 -24.21
C GLY A 94 -11.88 13.86 -25.70
N SER A 95 -13.07 14.08 -26.25
CA SER A 95 -13.33 15.04 -27.34
C SER A 95 -12.52 14.87 -28.63
N GLU A 96 -12.64 13.71 -29.28
CA GLU A 96 -12.64 13.71 -30.75
C GLU A 96 -14.03 14.19 -31.22
N GLY A 97 -14.13 15.50 -31.49
CA GLY A 97 -15.23 16.06 -32.29
C GLY A 97 -16.25 16.93 -31.54
N LYS A 98 -15.92 18.23 -31.38
CA LYS A 98 -16.76 19.39 -31.76
C LYS A 98 -16.26 20.67 -31.08
N ASN A 99 -15.11 21.17 -31.55
CA ASN A 99 -14.95 22.61 -31.69
C ASN A 99 -15.68 23.01 -32.99
N THR A 100 -16.97 23.28 -32.91
CA THR A 100 -17.66 24.06 -33.94
C THR A 100 -17.95 25.42 -33.32
N PRO A 101 -17.35 26.52 -33.81
CA PRO A 101 -17.66 27.84 -33.30
C PRO A 101 -19.12 28.19 -33.62
N PRO A 102 -19.80 28.98 -32.77
CA PRO A 102 -21.16 29.39 -33.05
C PRO A 102 -21.19 30.24 -34.33
N ALA A 103 -21.98 29.80 -35.31
CA ALA A 103 -22.28 30.58 -36.50
C ALA A 103 -23.00 31.85 -36.09
N LYS A 104 -22.36 33.01 -36.30
CA LYS A 104 -23.03 34.31 -36.31
C LYS A 104 -24.03 34.32 -37.47
N ARG A 105 -25.30 34.49 -37.15
CA ARG A 105 -26.30 35.12 -38.01
C ARG A 105 -27.10 36.09 -37.17
#